data_AF-A0A5P9Q035-F1
#
_entry.id   AF-A0A5P9Q035-F1
#
_cell.length_a   1.000
_cell.length_b   1.000
_cell.length_c   1.000
_cell.angle_alpha   90.00
_cell.angle_beta   90.00
_cell.angle_gamma   90.00
#
_symmetry.space_group_name_H-M   'P 1'
#
loop_
_entity.id
_entity.type
_entity.pdbx_description
1 polymer ?
#
loop_
_entity_poly.entity_id
_entity_poly.type
_entity_poly.pdbx_seq_one_letter_code
_entity_poly.pdbx_strand_id
1 'polypeptide(L)'
;MQLNDPFARLPEVPGFTVTSTTEAFPGGDTSPQLSWSGAPMGTKSYAVTMYDPDAPTMSGFWHWAVANIPATVTSITEGTVPEPAIELPNDARVAGFAGAAPPAGHGPHRYFLTVHALDVEDIGVPADGTPAMLGFAMSSHTLGRATLIGTAETPGPERIEVSRLIPAPADAIFAVLADPKGHVDIDASGMLLDAEGDPVERAGDRFVVHMDREALGDVPLGKYDVEVVITELVPGEEIAWTVEGQFQPPVRHVYGYRLAPADGGTLVTSYYDWSRVGEKWRERVDFPVVPESALKATLGILERTVRRRAA
;
A
#
# COMPACT_ATOMS: atom_id res chain seq x y z
N MET A 1 7.12 13.01 -20.84
CA MET A 1 6.45 11.70 -21.00
C MET A 1 5.95 11.31 -19.63
N GLN A 2 4.64 11.17 -19.43
CA GLN A 2 4.12 10.67 -18.15
C GLN A 2 4.65 9.24 -17.96
N LEU A 3 5.13 8.91 -16.76
CA LEU A 3 5.62 7.56 -16.48
C LEU A 3 4.48 6.57 -16.77
N ASN A 4 4.77 5.51 -17.52
CA ASN A 4 3.84 4.42 -17.84
C ASN A 4 2.51 4.86 -18.50
N ASP A 5 2.53 5.83 -19.41
CA ASP A 5 1.36 6.10 -20.26
C ASP A 5 1.11 4.92 -21.24
N PRO A 6 -0.03 4.20 -21.13
CA PRO A 6 -0.32 3.03 -21.97
C PRO A 6 -0.48 3.37 -23.46
N PHE A 7 -0.74 4.63 -23.81
CA PHE A 7 -0.93 5.07 -25.20
C PHE A 7 0.34 5.59 -25.86
N ALA A 8 1.44 5.78 -25.12
CA ALA A 8 2.64 6.46 -25.61
C ALA A 8 3.31 5.83 -26.84
N ARG A 9 3.02 4.55 -27.12
CA ARG A 9 3.54 3.81 -28.29
C ARG A 9 2.46 3.40 -29.30
N LEU A 10 1.23 3.87 -29.12
CA LEU A 10 0.12 3.60 -30.03
C LEU A 10 -0.09 4.78 -30.98
N PRO A 11 -0.70 4.57 -32.17
CA PRO A 11 -1.05 5.66 -33.07
C PRO A 11 -1.94 6.69 -32.37
N GLU A 12 -1.65 7.97 -32.59
CA GLU A 12 -2.54 9.06 -32.23
C GLU A 12 -3.81 9.00 -33.08
N VAL A 13 -4.96 9.08 -32.42
CA VAL A 13 -6.29 9.05 -33.05
C VAL A 13 -7.18 10.11 -32.40
N PRO A 14 -8.21 10.60 -33.11
CA PRO A 14 -9.18 11.54 -32.56
C PRO A 14 -9.76 11.12 -31.19
N GLY A 15 -9.89 12.11 -30.30
CA GLY A 15 -10.61 11.95 -29.04
C GLY A 15 -12.13 12.06 -29.22
N PHE A 16 -12.90 11.34 -28.42
CA PHE A 16 -14.34 11.59 -28.22
C PHE A 16 -14.71 11.58 -26.74
N THR A 17 -15.99 11.69 -26.40
CA THR A 17 -16.43 11.83 -25.00
C THR A 17 -16.93 10.51 -24.45
N VAL A 18 -16.48 10.15 -23.24
CA VAL A 18 -17.06 9.10 -22.41
C VAL A 18 -17.33 9.67 -21.01
N THR A 19 -18.39 9.20 -20.38
CA THR A 19 -18.85 9.57 -19.04
C THR A 19 -19.33 8.33 -18.28
N SER A 20 -19.40 8.42 -16.97
CA SER A 20 -19.94 7.39 -16.08
C SER A 20 -20.74 8.04 -14.97
N THR A 21 -21.90 7.48 -14.62
CA THR A 21 -22.72 7.91 -13.47
C THR A 21 -22.40 7.17 -12.18
N THR A 22 -21.75 6.01 -12.28
CA THR A 22 -21.21 5.26 -11.15
C THR A 22 -19.85 5.83 -10.78
N GLU A 23 -19.46 5.80 -9.51
CA GLU A 23 -18.03 5.93 -9.22
C GLU A 23 -17.35 4.76 -9.92
N ALA A 24 -16.60 5.05 -10.97
CA ALA A 24 -16.12 3.97 -11.84
C ALA A 24 -15.06 3.08 -11.18
N PHE A 25 -14.68 3.35 -9.91
CA PHE A 25 -13.41 2.92 -9.34
C PHE A 25 -13.30 2.60 -7.82
N PRO A 26 -14.36 2.52 -6.97
CA PRO A 26 -14.22 1.89 -5.65
C PRO A 26 -14.47 0.37 -5.75
N GLY A 27 -13.70 -0.40 -5.00
CA GLY A 27 -13.58 -1.86 -5.12
C GLY A 27 -14.89 -2.65 -5.22
N GLY A 28 -14.86 -3.70 -6.04
CA GLY A 28 -15.98 -4.59 -6.36
C GLY A 28 -15.87 -5.11 -7.81
N ASP A 29 -16.45 -6.27 -8.11
CA ASP A 29 -16.35 -6.92 -9.43
C ASP A 29 -17.57 -6.63 -10.32
N THR A 30 -18.11 -5.42 -10.24
CA THR A 30 -19.21 -4.94 -11.10
C THR A 30 -18.69 -3.87 -12.04
N SER A 31 -18.86 -4.06 -13.36
CA SER A 31 -18.43 -3.07 -14.36
C SER A 31 -19.20 -1.76 -14.23
N PRO A 32 -18.55 -0.59 -14.41
CA PRO A 32 -19.22 0.69 -14.22
C PRO A 32 -20.22 0.98 -15.34
N GLN A 33 -21.18 1.87 -15.07
CA GLN A 33 -22.01 2.45 -16.11
C GLN A 33 -21.13 3.29 -17.06
N LEU A 34 -21.37 3.22 -18.36
CA LEU A 34 -20.67 4.03 -19.35
C LEU A 34 -21.64 4.66 -20.33
N SER A 35 -21.39 5.90 -20.73
CA SER A 35 -22.09 6.57 -21.83
C SER A 35 -21.09 7.38 -22.65
N TRP A 36 -21.14 7.26 -23.97
CA TRP A 36 -20.22 7.96 -24.86
C TRP A 36 -20.91 8.62 -26.04
N SER A 37 -20.28 9.66 -26.57
CA SER A 37 -20.79 10.44 -27.70
C SER A 37 -19.67 11.08 -28.51
N GLY A 38 -19.97 11.46 -29.75
CA GLY A 38 -19.02 12.11 -30.65
C GLY A 38 -17.99 11.17 -31.28
N ALA A 39 -18.28 9.86 -31.37
CA ALA A 39 -17.42 8.91 -32.06
C ALA A 39 -17.21 9.32 -33.53
N PRO A 40 -16.01 9.12 -34.11
CA PRO A 40 -15.72 9.48 -35.49
C PRO A 40 -16.66 8.85 -36.51
N MET A 41 -16.89 9.54 -37.63
CA MET A 41 -17.59 8.97 -38.78
C MET A 41 -16.88 7.70 -39.27
N GLY A 42 -17.67 6.69 -39.67
CA GLY A 42 -17.15 5.40 -40.12
C GLY A 42 -17.01 4.35 -39.02
N THR A 43 -17.30 4.71 -37.76
CA THR A 43 -17.37 3.74 -36.65
C THR A 43 -18.41 2.67 -36.92
N LYS A 44 -18.01 1.40 -36.86
CA LYS A 44 -18.85 0.21 -37.08
C LYS A 44 -19.01 -0.65 -35.83
N SER A 45 -18.05 -0.61 -34.90
CA SER A 45 -18.17 -1.19 -33.57
C SER A 45 -17.39 -0.39 -32.54
N TYR A 46 -17.58 -0.71 -31.27
CA TYR A 46 -16.76 -0.26 -30.16
C TYR A 46 -16.10 -1.45 -29.46
N ALA A 47 -14.97 -1.15 -28.83
CA ALA A 47 -14.39 -1.99 -27.79
C ALA A 47 -14.25 -1.17 -26.50
N VAL A 48 -14.37 -1.83 -25.36
CA VAL A 48 -14.13 -1.22 -24.04
C VAL A 48 -13.00 -1.98 -23.35
N THR A 49 -12.05 -1.25 -22.79
CA THR A 49 -10.94 -1.84 -22.04
C THR A 49 -10.71 -1.09 -20.74
N MET A 50 -10.29 -1.79 -19.69
CA MET A 50 -9.74 -1.17 -18.48
C MET A 50 -8.36 -1.75 -18.18
N TYR A 51 -7.37 -0.87 -18.10
CA TYR A 51 -5.97 -1.24 -17.91
C TYR A 51 -5.32 -0.43 -16.78
N ASP A 52 -4.59 -1.13 -15.92
CA ASP A 52 -3.77 -0.59 -14.84
C ASP A 52 -2.28 -0.69 -15.25
N PRO A 53 -1.64 0.42 -15.71
CA PRO A 53 -0.22 0.44 -16.03
C PRO A 53 0.70 0.48 -14.79
N ASP A 54 0.15 0.71 -13.59
CA ASP A 54 0.88 0.86 -12.34
C ASP A 54 1.01 -0.47 -11.58
N ALA A 55 0.26 -1.50 -11.99
CA ALA A 55 0.41 -2.86 -11.49
C ALA A 55 1.85 -3.41 -11.67
N PRO A 56 2.50 -3.90 -10.59
CA PRO A 56 3.91 -4.30 -10.61
C PRO A 56 4.14 -5.71 -11.20
N THR A 57 3.68 -5.93 -12.44
CA THR A 57 3.65 -7.24 -13.12
C THR A 57 4.56 -7.31 -14.35
N MET A 58 5.34 -6.26 -14.63
CA MET A 58 6.06 -6.01 -15.90
C MET A 58 5.17 -5.58 -17.07
N SER A 59 3.89 -5.99 -17.10
CA SER A 59 2.96 -5.75 -18.20
C SER A 59 1.72 -4.93 -17.82
N GLY A 60 1.68 -4.37 -16.61
CA GLY A 60 0.45 -3.83 -16.03
C GLY A 60 -0.60 -4.92 -15.81
N PHE A 61 -1.86 -4.53 -15.66
CA PHE A 61 -2.96 -5.47 -15.44
C PHE A 61 -4.21 -5.08 -16.24
N TRP A 62 -4.72 -5.99 -17.05
CA TRP A 62 -6.02 -5.84 -17.71
C TRP A 62 -7.12 -6.25 -16.75
N HIS A 63 -8.02 -5.31 -16.46
CA HIS A 63 -9.17 -5.50 -15.58
C HIS A 63 -10.44 -5.86 -16.36
N TRP A 64 -10.57 -5.36 -17.58
CA TRP A 64 -11.74 -5.59 -18.42
C TRP A 64 -11.41 -5.44 -19.90
N ALA A 65 -12.03 -6.25 -20.74
CA ALA A 65 -11.91 -6.18 -22.19
C ALA A 65 -13.19 -6.70 -22.84
N VAL A 66 -13.89 -5.82 -23.56
CA VAL A 66 -15.12 -6.10 -24.31
C VAL A 66 -14.88 -5.74 -25.76
N ALA A 67 -15.22 -6.64 -26.67
CA ALA A 67 -15.08 -6.43 -28.11
C ALA A 67 -16.43 -6.53 -28.83
N ASN A 68 -16.49 -5.98 -30.03
CA ASN A 68 -17.62 -6.11 -30.96
C ASN A 68 -18.95 -5.54 -30.44
N ILE A 69 -18.89 -4.44 -29.67
CA ILE A 69 -20.10 -3.69 -29.27
C ILE A 69 -20.65 -2.99 -30.52
N PRO A 70 -21.92 -3.16 -30.92
CA PRO A 70 -22.45 -2.54 -32.13
C PRO A 70 -22.34 -1.01 -32.11
N ALA A 71 -22.07 -0.38 -33.27
CA ALA A 71 -21.98 1.09 -33.36
C ALA A 71 -23.26 1.84 -32.95
N THR A 72 -24.42 1.16 -32.93
CA THR A 72 -25.69 1.71 -32.46
C THR A 72 -25.77 1.81 -30.94
N VAL A 73 -24.91 1.09 -30.20
CA VAL A 73 -24.83 1.16 -28.74
C VAL A 73 -23.90 2.30 -28.34
N THR A 74 -24.41 3.21 -27.51
CA THR A 74 -23.67 4.39 -27.02
C THR A 74 -23.64 4.47 -25.48
N SER A 75 -24.09 3.41 -24.81
CA SER A 75 -24.04 3.27 -23.37
C SER A 75 -24.05 1.82 -22.94
N ILE A 76 -23.39 1.52 -21.83
CA ILE A 76 -23.44 0.24 -21.12
C ILE A 76 -24.01 0.50 -19.73
N THR A 77 -24.99 -0.31 -19.33
CA THR A 77 -25.52 -0.29 -17.97
C THR A 77 -24.52 -0.99 -17.04
N GLU A 78 -24.38 -0.49 -15.82
CA GLU A 78 -23.54 -1.09 -14.78
C GLU A 78 -23.77 -2.62 -14.68
N GLY A 79 -22.69 -3.39 -14.63
CA GLY A 79 -22.71 -4.84 -14.47
C GLY A 79 -23.21 -5.64 -15.69
N THR A 80 -23.35 -5.00 -16.86
CA THR A 80 -23.88 -5.67 -18.07
C THR A 80 -22.93 -5.55 -19.24
N VAL A 81 -23.12 -6.43 -20.24
CA VAL A 81 -22.51 -6.31 -21.56
C VAL A 81 -23.60 -6.48 -22.62
N PRO A 82 -23.69 -5.58 -23.62
CA PRO A 82 -24.72 -5.65 -24.65
C PRO A 82 -24.42 -6.76 -25.65
N GLU A 83 -25.42 -7.56 -26.01
CA GLU A 83 -25.31 -8.50 -27.13
C GLU A 83 -25.13 -7.76 -28.47
N PRO A 84 -24.32 -8.29 -29.42
CA PRO A 84 -23.56 -9.54 -29.40
C PRO A 84 -22.10 -9.37 -28.96
N ALA A 85 -21.79 -8.37 -28.12
CA ALA A 85 -20.43 -8.11 -27.67
C ALA A 85 -19.90 -9.29 -26.83
N ILE A 86 -18.59 -9.49 -26.86
CA ILE A 86 -17.92 -10.57 -26.13
C ILE A 86 -17.01 -9.99 -25.04
N GLU A 87 -17.03 -10.62 -23.88
CA GLU A 87 -16.07 -10.35 -22.80
C GLU A 87 -14.88 -11.31 -22.90
N LEU A 88 -13.68 -10.77 -22.98
CA LEU A 88 -12.45 -11.56 -22.99
C LEU A 88 -11.99 -11.83 -21.55
N PRO A 89 -11.39 -13.01 -21.28
CA PRO A 89 -10.73 -13.27 -20.01
C PRO A 89 -9.65 -12.22 -19.71
N ASN A 90 -9.79 -11.54 -18.59
CA ASN A 90 -8.82 -10.56 -18.09
C ASN A 90 -7.56 -11.24 -17.48
N ASP A 91 -6.65 -10.48 -16.88
CA ASP A 91 -5.41 -11.05 -16.32
C ASP A 91 -5.63 -11.91 -15.06
N ALA A 92 -6.80 -11.77 -14.39
CA ALA A 92 -7.28 -12.71 -13.37
C ALA A 92 -7.97 -13.96 -13.97
N ARG A 93 -8.00 -14.09 -15.30
CA ARG A 93 -8.70 -15.16 -16.06
C ARG A 93 -10.22 -15.18 -15.86
N VAL A 94 -10.79 -14.04 -15.48
CA VAL A 94 -12.24 -13.83 -15.41
C VAL A 94 -12.71 -13.25 -16.74
N ALA A 95 -13.67 -13.91 -17.40
CA ALA A 95 -14.37 -13.35 -18.56
C ALA A 95 -15.43 -12.36 -18.05
N GLY A 96 -14.96 -11.15 -17.73
CA GLY A 96 -15.73 -10.15 -17.02
C GLY A 96 -14.85 -9.03 -16.46
N PHE A 97 -15.47 -8.11 -15.73
CA PHE A 97 -14.78 -7.04 -15.02
C PHE A 97 -14.18 -7.54 -13.70
N ALA A 98 -12.93 -7.16 -13.43
CA ALA A 98 -12.30 -7.29 -12.11
C ALA A 98 -12.05 -5.90 -11.53
N GLY A 99 -12.46 -5.68 -10.28
CA GLY A 99 -12.29 -4.40 -9.59
C GLY A 99 -10.84 -4.02 -9.32
N ALA A 100 -10.64 -2.78 -8.85
CA ALA A 100 -9.35 -2.32 -8.37
C ALA A 100 -8.95 -3.03 -7.06
N ALA A 101 -7.73 -3.58 -7.02
CA ALA A 101 -7.15 -4.21 -5.85
C ALA A 101 -5.62 -4.03 -5.83
N PRO A 102 -5.11 -2.78 -5.80
CA PRO A 102 -3.67 -2.53 -5.81
C PRO A 102 -3.02 -3.10 -4.54
N PRO A 103 -1.74 -3.51 -4.56
CA PRO A 103 -1.08 -4.02 -3.37
C PRO A 103 -1.03 -2.99 -2.25
N ALA A 104 -1.24 -3.42 -1.01
CA ALA A 104 -1.25 -2.54 0.15
C ALA A 104 0.07 -1.76 0.28
N GLY A 105 -0.01 -0.44 0.38
CA GLY A 105 1.16 0.45 0.53
C GLY A 105 1.99 0.65 -0.74
N HIS A 106 1.54 0.17 -1.90
CA HIS A 106 2.22 0.41 -3.19
C HIS A 106 1.93 1.81 -3.76
N GLY A 107 1.04 2.57 -3.12
CA GLY A 107 0.59 3.89 -3.56
C GLY A 107 -0.62 3.81 -4.51
N PRO A 108 -1.07 4.98 -5.02
CA PRO A 108 -2.22 5.04 -5.91
C PRO A 108 -1.90 4.44 -7.29
N HIS A 109 -2.78 3.56 -7.77
CA HIS A 109 -2.77 3.04 -9.14
C HIS A 109 -3.79 3.79 -9.99
N ARG A 110 -3.50 3.93 -11.29
CA ARG A 110 -4.39 4.53 -12.29
C ARG A 110 -5.09 3.44 -13.09
N TYR A 111 -6.37 3.63 -13.34
CA TYR A 111 -7.19 2.69 -14.12
C TYR A 111 -7.70 3.40 -15.37
N PHE A 112 -7.13 3.06 -16.52
CA PHE A 112 -7.46 3.64 -17.82
C PHE A 112 -8.65 2.90 -18.42
N LEU A 113 -9.86 3.38 -18.16
CA LEU A 113 -11.07 2.88 -18.80
C LEU A 113 -11.26 3.60 -20.14
N THR A 114 -11.15 2.85 -21.24
CA THR A 114 -11.13 3.41 -22.59
C THR A 114 -12.16 2.75 -23.48
N VAL A 115 -12.95 3.57 -24.17
CA VAL A 115 -13.80 3.19 -25.30
C VAL A 115 -13.03 3.46 -26.59
N HIS A 116 -12.89 2.45 -27.43
CA HIS A 116 -12.26 2.54 -28.75
C HIS A 116 -13.34 2.45 -29.82
N ALA A 117 -13.34 3.39 -30.77
CA ALA A 117 -14.22 3.37 -31.93
C ALA A 117 -13.49 2.69 -33.10
N LEU A 118 -14.07 1.64 -33.69
CA LEU A 118 -13.43 0.78 -34.69
C LEU A 118 -14.12 0.86 -36.06
N ASP A 119 -13.36 0.72 -37.14
CA ASP A 119 -13.88 0.76 -38.54
C ASP A 119 -14.38 -0.61 -39.08
N VAL A 120 -14.41 -1.63 -38.22
CA VAL A 120 -14.90 -2.99 -38.49
C VAL A 120 -16.05 -3.34 -37.54
N GLU A 121 -16.98 -4.18 -37.99
CA GLU A 121 -18.10 -4.66 -37.15
C GLU A 121 -17.66 -5.76 -36.19
N ASP A 122 -16.74 -6.62 -36.64
CA ASP A 122 -16.14 -7.71 -35.88
C ASP A 122 -14.62 -7.65 -36.00
N ILE A 123 -13.92 -7.58 -34.87
CA ILE A 123 -12.45 -7.48 -34.80
C ILE A 123 -11.76 -8.85 -34.94
N GLY A 124 -12.51 -9.96 -34.92
CA GLY A 124 -12.01 -11.31 -35.15
C GLY A 124 -11.17 -11.90 -34.01
N VAL A 125 -11.29 -11.35 -32.80
CA VAL A 125 -10.65 -11.92 -31.61
C VAL A 125 -11.47 -13.12 -31.09
N PRO A 126 -10.87 -14.27 -30.80
CA PRO A 126 -11.61 -15.38 -30.22
C PRO A 126 -12.06 -15.06 -28.79
N ALA A 127 -13.18 -15.65 -28.36
CA ALA A 127 -13.76 -15.39 -27.03
C ALA A 127 -12.84 -15.79 -25.85
N ASP A 128 -11.87 -16.68 -26.06
CA ASP A 128 -10.83 -17.04 -25.07
C ASP A 128 -9.50 -16.28 -25.27
N GLY A 129 -9.46 -15.35 -26.22
CA GLY A 129 -8.33 -14.49 -26.52
C GLY A 129 -8.01 -13.53 -25.38
N THR A 130 -6.79 -12.97 -25.39
CA THR A 130 -6.34 -12.04 -24.34
C THR A 130 -6.63 -10.59 -24.71
N PRO A 131 -6.72 -9.67 -23.72
CA PRO A 131 -6.80 -8.24 -23.98
C PRO A 131 -5.62 -7.71 -24.81
N ALA A 132 -4.43 -8.31 -24.68
CA ALA A 132 -3.28 -7.97 -25.53
C ALA A 132 -3.50 -8.37 -27.01
N MET A 133 -4.15 -9.51 -27.28
CA MET A 133 -4.55 -9.89 -28.65
C MET A 133 -5.57 -8.90 -29.22
N LEU A 134 -6.55 -8.49 -28.40
CA LEU A 134 -7.50 -7.44 -28.78
C LEU A 134 -6.78 -6.13 -29.09
N GLY A 135 -5.87 -5.67 -28.21
CA GLY A 135 -5.05 -4.48 -28.43
C GLY A 135 -4.25 -4.53 -29.73
N PHE A 136 -3.66 -5.68 -30.05
CA PHE A 136 -2.96 -5.91 -31.31
C PHE A 136 -3.91 -5.81 -32.52
N ALA A 137 -5.05 -6.49 -32.48
CA ALA A 137 -6.03 -6.49 -33.56
C ALA A 137 -6.63 -5.08 -33.79
N MET A 138 -6.90 -4.32 -32.74
CA MET A 138 -7.44 -2.96 -32.83
C MET A 138 -6.45 -1.93 -33.41
N SER A 139 -5.14 -2.21 -33.41
CA SER A 139 -4.10 -1.22 -33.69
C SER A 139 -4.23 -0.52 -35.06
N SER A 140 -4.71 -1.23 -36.09
CA SER A 140 -4.96 -0.69 -37.43
C SER A 140 -6.42 -0.29 -37.69
N HIS A 141 -7.33 -0.56 -36.76
CA HIS A 141 -8.78 -0.37 -36.90
C HIS A 141 -9.34 0.76 -36.04
N THR A 142 -8.54 1.31 -35.13
CA THR A 142 -9.01 2.36 -34.21
C THR A 142 -9.14 3.71 -34.92
N LEU A 143 -10.38 4.22 -35.00
CA LEU A 143 -10.71 5.55 -35.53
C LEU A 143 -10.66 6.64 -34.46
N GLY A 144 -10.93 6.29 -33.20
CA GLY A 144 -10.97 7.25 -32.10
C GLY A 144 -10.95 6.59 -30.73
N ARG A 145 -10.61 7.35 -29.69
CA ARG A 145 -10.60 6.89 -28.29
C ARG A 145 -11.24 7.91 -27.35
N ALA A 146 -11.88 7.41 -26.31
CA ALA A 146 -12.35 8.21 -25.18
C ALA A 146 -12.00 7.50 -23.88
N THR A 147 -11.36 8.21 -22.96
CA THR A 147 -10.78 7.59 -21.75
C THR A 147 -11.25 8.31 -20.49
N LEU A 148 -11.67 7.54 -19.49
CA LEU A 148 -11.74 7.94 -18.09
C LEU A 148 -10.52 7.37 -17.36
N ILE A 149 -9.93 8.16 -16.47
CA ILE A 149 -8.84 7.71 -15.60
C ILE A 149 -9.36 7.76 -14.18
N GLY A 150 -9.50 6.58 -13.58
CA GLY A 150 -9.74 6.41 -12.15
C GLY A 150 -8.45 6.25 -11.37
N THR A 151 -8.51 6.46 -10.07
CA THR A 151 -7.43 6.11 -9.15
C THR A 151 -7.98 5.33 -7.97
N ALA A 152 -7.28 4.27 -7.58
CA ALA A 152 -7.53 3.56 -6.34
C ALA A 152 -6.22 3.25 -5.63
N GLU A 153 -6.29 3.14 -4.30
CA GLU A 153 -5.16 2.80 -3.44
C GLU A 153 -5.66 1.85 -2.36
N THR A 154 -4.84 0.86 -2.02
CA THR A 154 -5.01 0.06 -0.82
C THR A 154 -4.02 0.62 0.20
N PRO A 155 -4.48 1.30 1.26
CA PRO A 155 -3.59 1.81 2.29
C PRO A 155 -2.70 0.69 2.83
N GLY A 156 -1.42 0.98 3.04
CA GLY A 156 -0.52 0.07 3.73
C GLY A 156 -0.97 -0.18 5.18
N PRO A 157 -0.46 -1.23 5.84
CA PRO A 157 -0.66 -1.37 7.27
C PRO A 157 -0.13 -0.12 7.99
N GLU A 158 -0.82 0.34 9.02
CA GLU A 158 -0.34 1.45 9.86
C GLU A 158 0.30 0.99 11.17
N ARG A 159 0.49 -0.32 11.29
CA ARG A 159 1.09 -0.98 12.45
C ARG A 159 1.72 -2.31 12.03
N ILE A 160 2.89 -2.59 12.58
CA ILE A 160 3.54 -3.91 12.52
C ILE A 160 3.72 -4.46 13.93
N GLU A 161 3.63 -5.78 14.08
CA GLU A 161 3.89 -6.47 15.34
C GLU A 161 4.64 -7.77 15.11
N VAL A 162 5.52 -8.13 16.03
CA VAL A 162 6.19 -9.44 16.07
C VAL A 162 6.22 -9.96 17.49
N SER A 163 6.09 -11.27 17.65
CA SER A 163 6.10 -11.92 18.96
C SER A 163 7.20 -12.95 19.10
N ARG A 164 7.73 -13.09 20.32
CA ARG A 164 8.70 -14.12 20.71
C ARG A 164 8.41 -14.60 22.12
N LEU A 165 8.44 -15.91 22.33
CA LEU A 165 8.46 -16.47 23.68
C LEU A 165 9.86 -16.26 24.27
N ILE A 166 9.95 -15.52 25.37
CA ILE A 166 11.19 -15.30 26.11
C ILE A 166 11.14 -16.13 27.41
N PRO A 167 12.10 -17.03 27.66
CA PRO A 167 12.12 -17.89 28.85
C PRO A 167 12.62 -17.13 30.09
N ALA A 168 11.87 -16.11 30.48
CA ALA A 168 12.08 -15.27 31.65
C ALA A 168 10.73 -14.75 32.18
N PRO A 169 10.63 -14.43 33.48
CA PRO A 169 9.41 -13.87 34.04
C PRO A 169 9.20 -12.44 33.52
N ALA A 170 7.93 -12.02 33.47
CA ALA A 170 7.53 -10.76 32.85
C ALA A 170 8.16 -9.54 33.55
N ASP A 171 8.34 -9.58 34.86
CA ASP A 171 8.97 -8.52 35.66
C ASP A 171 10.45 -8.30 35.27
N ALA A 172 11.22 -9.36 35.03
CA ALA A 172 12.60 -9.28 34.59
C ALA A 172 12.73 -8.69 33.17
N ILE A 173 11.78 -9.02 32.29
CA ILE A 173 11.71 -8.44 30.94
C ILE A 173 11.31 -6.96 31.04
N PHE A 174 10.28 -6.66 31.83
CA PHE A 174 9.77 -5.31 32.01
C PHE A 174 10.81 -4.38 32.63
N ALA A 175 11.65 -4.87 33.55
CA ALA A 175 12.74 -4.09 34.12
C ALA A 175 13.78 -3.64 33.08
N VAL A 176 13.98 -4.41 32.00
CA VAL A 176 14.81 -3.97 30.87
C VAL A 176 14.07 -2.91 30.04
N LEU A 177 12.79 -3.15 29.76
CA LEU A 177 11.99 -2.24 28.94
C LEU A 177 11.71 -0.89 29.63
N ALA A 178 11.68 -0.84 30.96
CA ALA A 178 11.47 0.39 31.73
C ALA A 178 12.78 1.19 31.96
N ASP A 179 13.94 0.62 31.66
CA ASP A 179 15.24 1.26 31.87
C ASP A 179 15.71 1.96 30.58
N PRO A 180 16.00 3.28 30.58
CA PRO A 180 16.54 3.99 29.43
C PRO A 180 17.75 3.30 28.78
N LYS A 181 18.68 2.76 29.57
CA LYS A 181 19.82 2.00 29.03
C LYS A 181 19.40 0.66 28.43
N GLY A 182 18.32 0.08 28.94
CA GLY A 182 17.70 -1.12 28.39
C GLY A 182 17.16 -0.93 26.97
N HIS A 183 16.62 0.26 26.63
CA HIS A 183 16.22 0.58 25.26
C HIS A 183 17.40 0.52 24.28
N VAL A 184 18.55 1.08 24.69
CA VAL A 184 19.79 1.07 23.91
C VAL A 184 20.35 -0.36 23.81
N ASP A 185 20.39 -1.08 24.93
CA ASP A 185 20.94 -2.45 25.02
C ASP A 185 20.27 -3.46 24.09
N ILE A 186 19.01 -3.21 23.72
CA ILE A 186 18.19 -4.13 22.89
C ILE A 186 18.01 -3.66 21.45
N ASP A 187 18.45 -2.46 21.10
CA ASP A 187 18.21 -1.89 19.78
C ASP A 187 18.93 -2.67 18.66
N ALA A 188 18.14 -3.25 17.75
CA ALA A 188 18.66 -3.87 16.54
C ALA A 188 18.74 -2.91 15.34
N SER A 189 18.12 -1.72 15.42
CA SER A 189 18.18 -0.74 14.33
C SER A 189 19.56 -0.08 14.23
N GLY A 190 20.29 -0.03 15.34
CA GLY A 190 21.57 0.65 15.46
C GLY A 190 21.45 2.17 15.61
N MET A 191 20.22 2.70 15.68
CA MET A 191 19.99 4.13 15.83
C MET A 191 20.27 4.62 17.25
N LEU A 192 20.07 3.81 18.28
CA LEU A 192 20.23 4.24 19.66
C LEU A 192 21.70 4.13 20.07
N LEU A 193 22.37 5.28 20.25
CA LEU A 193 23.77 5.33 20.68
C LEU A 193 23.90 5.28 22.21
N ASP A 194 23.09 6.08 22.91
CA ASP A 194 23.06 6.14 24.37
C ASP A 194 21.75 6.75 24.88
N ALA A 195 21.48 6.66 26.18
CA ALA A 195 20.30 7.24 26.82
C ALA A 195 20.59 7.84 28.21
N GLU A 196 19.90 8.91 28.56
CA GLU A 196 20.00 9.60 29.85
C GLU A 196 18.63 9.71 30.52
N GLY A 197 18.55 9.30 31.78
CA GLY A 197 17.33 9.34 32.59
C GLY A 197 17.27 8.20 33.59
N ASP A 198 16.28 8.26 34.46
CA ASP A 198 15.97 7.19 35.42
C ASP A 198 14.99 6.18 34.80
N PRO A 199 14.91 4.94 35.33
CA PRO A 199 13.86 4.00 34.96
C PRO A 199 12.46 4.60 35.09
N VAL A 200 11.61 4.36 34.10
CA VAL A 200 10.25 4.90 34.04
C VAL A 200 9.29 4.07 34.88
N GLU A 201 8.34 4.75 35.54
CA GLU A 201 7.40 4.14 36.48
C GLU A 201 5.93 4.34 36.08
N ARG A 202 5.63 5.35 35.26
CA ARG A 202 4.26 5.68 34.84
C ARG A 202 4.21 6.34 33.47
N ALA A 203 3.02 6.38 32.87
CA ALA A 203 2.75 7.20 31.70
C ALA A 203 3.03 8.69 31.99
N GLY A 204 3.64 9.37 31.03
CA GLY A 204 4.11 10.75 31.15
C GLY A 204 5.57 10.89 31.58
N ASP A 205 6.22 9.82 32.07
CA ASP A 205 7.65 9.83 32.33
C ASP A 205 8.45 9.97 31.02
N ARG A 206 9.64 10.57 31.13
CA ARG A 206 10.45 10.99 29.98
C ARG A 206 11.93 10.72 30.22
N PHE A 207 12.65 10.39 29.16
CA PHE A 207 14.10 10.28 29.17
C PHE A 207 14.68 10.64 27.79
N VAL A 208 15.95 11.02 27.76
CA VAL A 208 16.64 11.43 26.54
C VAL A 208 17.31 10.21 25.91
N VAL A 209 17.28 10.16 24.57
CA VAL A 209 18.00 9.16 23.78
C VAL A 209 18.81 9.87 22.70
N HIS A 210 20.08 9.52 22.63
CA HIS A 210 21.04 10.01 21.65
C HIS A 210 21.00 9.10 20.42
N MET A 211 20.59 9.65 19.28
CA MET A 211 20.30 8.90 18.06
C MET A 211 21.40 9.10 17.00
N ASP A 212 21.54 8.13 16.11
CA ASP A 212 22.31 8.22 14.86
C ASP A 212 21.51 7.67 13.68
N ARG A 213 21.09 8.55 12.76
CA ARG A 213 20.31 8.13 11.59
C ARG A 213 21.15 7.39 10.55
N GLU A 214 22.48 7.55 10.56
CA GLU A 214 23.36 6.90 9.58
C GLU A 214 23.22 5.37 9.61
N ALA A 215 22.85 4.80 10.76
CA ALA A 215 22.64 3.36 10.94
C ALA A 215 21.56 2.77 9.99
N LEU A 216 20.56 3.55 9.59
CA LEU A 216 19.53 3.09 8.67
C LEU A 216 19.92 3.24 7.18
N GLY A 217 20.89 4.09 6.88
CA GLY A 217 21.35 4.33 5.51
C GLY A 217 20.28 4.93 4.56
N ASP A 218 19.27 5.62 5.11
CA ASP A 218 18.11 6.10 4.35
C ASP A 218 18.14 7.61 4.07
N VAL A 219 18.46 8.44 5.07
CA VAL A 219 18.54 9.90 4.95
C VAL A 219 19.76 10.46 5.70
N PRO A 220 20.41 11.53 5.19
CA PRO A 220 21.63 12.10 5.79
C PRO A 220 21.30 13.05 6.95
N LEU A 221 20.62 12.56 7.99
CA LEU A 221 20.26 13.36 9.17
C LEU A 221 21.40 13.42 10.21
N GLY A 222 22.25 12.40 10.26
CA GLY A 222 23.34 12.29 11.24
C GLY A 222 22.82 12.07 12.66
N LYS A 223 23.55 12.62 13.63
CA LYS A 223 23.26 12.47 15.08
C LYS A 223 22.30 13.54 15.58
N TYR A 224 21.37 13.15 16.44
CA TYR A 224 20.37 14.03 17.02
C TYR A 224 19.84 13.46 18.33
N ASP A 225 19.27 14.31 19.16
CA ASP A 225 18.64 13.89 20.40
C ASP A 225 17.12 13.85 20.23
N VAL A 226 16.52 12.88 20.91
CA VAL A 226 15.07 12.80 21.08
C VAL A 226 14.71 12.58 22.53
N GLU A 227 13.50 12.97 22.88
CA GLU A 227 12.90 12.66 24.17
C GLU A 227 11.87 11.55 23.97
N VAL A 228 12.10 10.42 24.64
CA VAL A 228 11.14 9.34 24.74
C VAL A 228 10.09 9.75 25.76
N VAL A 229 8.82 9.62 25.39
CA VAL A 229 7.68 9.98 26.23
C VAL A 229 6.81 8.75 26.41
N ILE A 230 6.76 8.22 27.62
CA ILE A 230 5.95 7.05 27.93
C ILE A 230 4.47 7.41 27.79
N THR A 231 3.78 6.76 26.87
CA THR A 231 2.35 6.96 26.63
C THR A 231 1.49 5.97 27.40
N GLU A 232 2.02 4.78 27.65
CA GLU A 232 1.36 3.72 28.39
C GLU A 232 2.38 2.92 29.19
N LEU A 233 2.04 2.60 30.44
CA LEU A 233 2.86 1.76 31.31
C LEU A 233 1.95 1.02 32.29
N VAL A 234 1.80 -0.28 32.06
CA VAL A 234 1.14 -1.24 32.95
C VAL A 234 2.21 -2.24 33.39
N PRO A 235 2.69 -2.18 34.64
CA PRO A 235 3.81 -2.99 35.09
C PRO A 235 3.65 -4.48 34.80
N GLY A 236 4.62 -5.05 34.08
CA GLY A 236 4.63 -6.47 33.71
C GLY A 236 3.72 -6.86 32.55
N GLU A 237 2.93 -5.93 32.00
CA GLU A 237 1.95 -6.21 30.94
C GLU A 237 2.18 -5.39 29.68
N GLU A 238 2.36 -4.07 29.79
CA GLU A 238 2.52 -3.21 28.61
C GLU A 238 3.38 -1.98 28.90
N ILE A 239 4.22 -1.62 27.95
CA ILE A 239 4.91 -0.33 27.92
C ILE A 239 4.94 0.19 26.49
N ALA A 240 4.57 1.45 26.32
CA ALA A 240 4.54 2.11 25.02
C ALA A 240 5.00 3.56 25.14
N TRP A 241 5.60 4.07 24.07
CA TRP A 241 6.10 5.43 24.04
C TRP A 241 6.03 6.04 22.65
N THR A 242 5.98 7.36 22.64
CA THR A 242 6.23 8.16 21.44
C THR A 242 7.56 8.88 21.58
N VAL A 243 8.00 9.50 20.49
CA VAL A 243 9.26 10.23 20.41
C VAL A 243 8.96 11.68 20.07
N GLU A 244 9.43 12.58 20.92
CA GLU A 244 9.39 14.03 20.69
C GLU A 244 10.81 14.55 20.47
N GLY A 245 10.96 15.66 19.75
CA GLY A 245 12.29 16.17 19.43
C GLY A 245 12.22 17.51 18.71
N GLN A 246 13.25 17.76 17.89
CA GLN A 246 13.43 19.05 17.21
C GLN A 246 12.33 19.38 16.19
N PHE A 247 11.57 18.37 15.76
CA PHE A 247 10.55 18.52 14.73
C PHE A 247 9.17 18.83 15.31
N GLN A 248 8.54 19.89 14.81
CA GLN A 248 7.21 20.35 15.24
C GLN A 248 6.20 20.42 14.06
N PRO A 249 4.96 19.94 14.24
CA PRO A 249 4.47 19.17 15.40
C PRO A 249 5.15 17.79 15.49
N PRO A 250 5.11 17.10 16.65
CA PRO A 250 5.69 15.76 16.79
C PRO A 250 5.13 14.77 15.78
N VAL A 251 5.91 13.74 15.43
CA VAL A 251 5.49 12.71 14.46
C VAL A 251 4.33 11.88 14.99
N ARG A 252 4.34 11.58 16.31
CA ARG A 252 3.30 10.80 17.02
C ARG A 252 3.19 9.32 16.60
N HIS A 253 4.24 8.75 16.03
CA HIS A 253 4.38 7.29 15.97
C HIS A 253 4.63 6.70 17.36
N VAL A 254 4.28 5.44 17.57
CA VAL A 254 4.33 4.77 18.87
C VAL A 254 5.08 3.45 18.73
N TYR A 255 6.05 3.23 19.61
CA TYR A 255 6.70 1.94 19.80
C TYR A 255 6.20 1.35 21.12
N GLY A 256 6.08 0.02 21.21
CA GLY A 256 5.71 -0.60 22.47
C GLY A 256 5.90 -2.10 22.51
N TYR A 257 5.66 -2.64 23.71
CA TYR A 257 5.78 -4.04 24.05
C TYR A 257 4.58 -4.48 24.88
N ARG A 258 3.98 -5.61 24.50
CA ARG A 258 2.98 -6.33 25.31
C ARG A 258 3.56 -7.65 25.79
N LEU A 259 3.36 -7.95 27.07
CA LEU A 259 3.86 -9.12 27.76
C LEU A 259 2.65 -9.92 28.24
N ALA A 260 2.60 -11.19 27.85
CA ALA A 260 1.58 -12.12 28.33
C ALA A 260 2.27 -13.34 28.95
N PRO A 261 1.86 -13.77 30.17
CA PRO A 261 2.31 -15.03 30.73
C PRO A 261 2.06 -16.19 29.75
N ALA A 262 3.05 -17.05 29.58
CA ALA A 262 2.96 -18.22 28.71
C ALA A 262 3.68 -19.41 29.34
N ASP A 263 3.35 -20.63 28.92
CA ASP A 263 4.08 -21.79 29.41
C ASP A 263 5.57 -21.69 29.01
N GLY A 264 6.47 -21.91 29.97
CA GLY A 264 7.91 -21.75 29.78
C GLY A 264 8.45 -20.31 29.77
N GLY A 265 7.64 -19.27 30.02
CA GLY A 265 8.13 -17.90 30.19
C GLY A 265 7.08 -16.81 29.93
N THR A 266 7.44 -15.83 29.11
CA THR A 266 6.57 -14.70 28.75
C THR A 266 6.53 -14.55 27.23
N LEU A 267 5.34 -14.51 26.65
CA LEU A 267 5.16 -14.13 25.25
C LEU A 267 5.27 -12.61 25.15
N VAL A 268 6.33 -12.13 24.49
CA VAL A 268 6.60 -10.71 24.31
C VAL A 268 6.28 -10.33 22.87
N THR A 269 5.39 -9.35 22.70
CA THR A 269 5.02 -8.78 21.40
C THR A 269 5.56 -7.36 21.30
N SER A 270 6.49 -7.11 20.39
CA SER A 270 6.95 -5.76 20.05
C SER A 270 6.08 -5.22 18.91
N TYR A 271 5.63 -3.98 19.03
CA TYR A 271 4.84 -3.31 18.01
C TYR A 271 5.37 -1.92 17.68
N TYR A 272 5.10 -1.50 16.45
CA TYR A 272 5.37 -0.16 15.95
C TYR A 272 4.15 0.33 15.17
N ASP A 273 3.58 1.46 15.60
CA ASP A 273 2.28 1.99 15.16
C ASP A 273 2.44 3.46 14.71
N TRP A 274 1.99 3.77 13.50
CA TRP A 274 2.00 5.12 12.93
C TRP A 274 0.61 5.56 12.46
N SER A 275 -0.46 4.89 12.91
CA SER A 275 -1.84 5.22 12.57
C SER A 275 -2.24 6.64 12.96
N ARG A 276 -1.60 7.20 13.98
CA ARG A 276 -1.85 8.56 14.49
C ARG A 276 -0.92 9.63 13.91
N VAL A 277 -0.03 9.27 12.99
CA VAL A 277 0.87 10.23 12.33
C VAL A 277 0.04 11.19 11.47
N GLY A 278 0.37 12.48 11.50
CA GLY A 278 -0.35 13.48 10.69
C GLY A 278 0.01 13.42 9.20
N GLU A 279 -0.90 13.84 8.33
CA GLU A 279 -0.72 13.85 6.85
C GLU A 279 0.60 14.53 6.41
N LYS A 280 0.95 15.67 7.02
CA LYS A 280 2.24 16.37 6.82
C LYS A 280 3.47 15.46 6.94
N TRP A 281 3.42 14.48 7.84
CA TRP A 281 4.53 13.55 8.07
C TRP A 281 4.46 12.34 7.15
N ARG A 282 3.25 11.85 6.82
CA ARG A 282 3.06 10.76 5.84
C ARG A 282 3.60 11.11 4.46
N GLU A 283 3.56 12.38 4.07
CA GLU A 283 4.14 12.86 2.79
C GLU A 283 5.67 12.96 2.79
N ARG A 284 6.31 12.90 3.97
CA ARG A 284 7.75 13.24 4.14
C ARG A 284 8.60 12.09 4.66
N VAL A 285 7.97 11.08 5.24
CA VAL A 285 8.64 9.98 5.91
C VAL A 285 8.00 8.69 5.43
N ASP A 286 8.84 7.80 4.91
CA ASP A 286 8.42 6.45 4.56
C ASP A 286 8.28 5.63 5.84
N PHE A 287 7.07 5.13 6.09
CA PHE A 287 6.78 4.23 7.21
C PHE A 287 6.66 2.77 6.72
N PRO A 288 7.12 1.80 7.52
CA PRO A 288 7.75 1.96 8.83
C PRO A 288 9.21 2.41 8.74
N VAL A 289 9.57 3.43 9.53
CA VAL A 289 10.95 3.87 9.74
C VAL A 289 11.87 2.75 10.23
N VAL A 290 11.37 1.91 11.16
CA VAL A 290 12.09 0.74 11.66
C VAL A 290 11.43 -0.51 11.07
N PRO A 291 12.15 -1.33 10.29
CA PRO A 291 11.54 -2.48 9.62
C PRO A 291 11.16 -3.59 10.61
N GLU A 292 10.21 -4.44 10.23
CA GLU A 292 9.78 -5.61 11.02
C GLU A 292 10.96 -6.54 11.40
N SER A 293 11.94 -6.68 10.51
CA SER A 293 13.16 -7.45 10.75
C SER A 293 13.96 -6.91 11.96
N ALA A 294 13.99 -5.60 12.16
CA ALA A 294 14.64 -4.98 13.32
C ALA A 294 13.85 -5.27 14.60
N LEU A 295 12.51 -5.14 14.61
CA LEU A 295 11.69 -5.52 15.77
C LEU A 295 11.94 -6.99 16.17
N LYS A 296 12.00 -7.89 15.18
CA LYS A 296 12.27 -9.32 15.41
C LYS A 296 13.66 -9.57 15.99
N ALA A 297 14.66 -8.86 15.48
CA ALA A 297 16.03 -8.94 15.98
C ALA A 297 16.13 -8.37 17.41
N THR A 298 15.46 -7.25 17.69
CA THR A 298 15.36 -6.62 19.01
C THR A 298 14.82 -7.59 20.06
N LEU A 299 13.76 -8.35 19.77
CA LEU A 299 13.27 -9.39 20.70
C LEU A 299 14.30 -10.48 21.00
N GLY A 300 15.17 -10.80 20.04
CA GLY A 300 16.30 -11.71 20.27
C GLY A 300 17.42 -11.11 21.10
N ILE A 301 17.69 -9.82 20.97
CA ILE A 301 18.64 -9.10 21.83
C ILE A 301 18.08 -9.00 23.25
N LEU A 302 16.79 -8.64 23.40
CA LEU A 302 16.08 -8.57 24.67
C LEU A 302 16.21 -9.86 25.48
N GLU A 303 15.95 -11.03 24.88
CA GLU A 303 16.15 -12.32 25.57
C GLU A 303 17.57 -12.47 26.13
N ARG A 304 18.60 -12.14 25.34
CA ARG A 304 20.00 -12.25 25.76
C ARG A 304 20.33 -11.23 26.85
N THR A 305 19.79 -10.01 26.76
CA THR A 305 20.00 -8.95 27.75
C THR A 305 19.35 -9.31 29.08
N VAL A 306 18.12 -9.83 29.08
CA VAL A 306 17.46 -10.32 30.31
C VAL A 306 18.26 -11.45 30.96
N ARG A 307 18.74 -12.42 30.17
CA ARG A 307 19.61 -13.51 30.67
C ARG A 307 20.91 -12.98 31.30
N ARG A 308 21.54 -11.95 30.71
CA ARG A 308 22.77 -11.35 31.24
C ARG A 308 22.54 -10.58 32.54
N ARG A 309 21.43 -9.84 32.65
CA ARG A 309 21.10 -9.07 33.86
C ARG A 309 20.70 -9.94 35.05
N ALA A 310 20.26 -11.18 34.78
CA ALA A 310 19.92 -12.16 35.81
C ALA A 310 21.11 -13.01 36.30
N ALA A 311 22.27 -12.93 35.64
CA ALA A 311 23.49 -13.68 35.97
C ALA A 311 24.43 -12.86 36.86
#